data_AF-A0AAD6ZBA1-F1
#
_entry.id   AF-A0AAD6ZBA1-F1
#
_cell.length_a   1.000
_cell.length_b   1.000
_cell.length_c   1.000
_cell.angle_alpha   90.00
_cell.angle_beta   90.00
_cell.angle_gamma   90.00
#
_symmetry.space_group_name_H-M   'P 1'
#
loop_
_entity.id
_entity.type
_entity.pdbx_description
1 polymer ?
#
loop_
_entity_poly.entity_id
_entity_poly.type
_entity_poly.pdbx_seq_one_letter_code
_entity_poly.pdbx_strand_id
1 'polypeptide(L)'
;MMNMMGILLDLRSIKDAQKLGPDGTTVEGRMQRIIKNAEQDIRDCSATCEKYIKKKFFVKLFDGSRWEGRLAAFSDVFSRRKDEFSVALSIHTAEGVDNVQRTLVGIEVNMKTGSESTAMLLLFKQLESPKERELQKWIFDRGGPKVVSENEKLFKELQNKMKDIKDATVMSGMGKSETTETLMVSIREEMREDIDRSLAADRRQFDRKFDAVQDKLEEMKNTVRRSTDRILIELASGPHDRIRDIDLYTVWKDMAWKGSVKARHFIVAVQDYFLQKYNREDQKMDAAVRNAAEGLSGPSSPALSTASAATDEPPPSALVARAIEARTAQRELQDRWAINYFTLTRVRPILEAFDDDGSGWISVLEANTFTSSRPVDYSVVKWLAFWAAGFRILCASYAQAIQNARSRMIAITADVLPPNRARVDKYMISRSFHVVDLVVRAVLSDWDENTDNDEALMSCFTDYMQSEEEHLTNGLERFAWEIDAPNTLQLIAGTGRVERVS
;
A
#
# COMPACT_ATOMS: atom_id res chain seq x y z
N MET A 1 -10.91 -13.63 20.27
CA MET A 1 -10.82 -13.83 18.79
C MET A 1 -9.86 -14.96 18.40
N MET A 2 -8.56 -14.94 18.72
CA MET A 2 -7.63 -16.02 18.31
C MET A 2 -8.10 -17.43 18.73
N ASN A 3 -8.54 -17.58 19.98
CA ASN A 3 -9.07 -18.86 20.48
C ASN A 3 -10.33 -19.34 19.72
N MET A 4 -11.15 -18.41 19.21
CA MET A 4 -12.31 -18.73 18.38
C MET A 4 -11.87 -19.22 17.00
N MET A 5 -10.92 -18.53 16.36
CA MET A 5 -10.39 -18.90 15.04
C MET A 5 -9.62 -20.22 15.07
N GLY A 6 -8.95 -20.54 16.19
CA GLY A 6 -8.23 -21.81 16.35
C GLY A 6 -9.10 -23.04 16.18
N ILE A 7 -10.39 -22.97 16.54
CA ILE A 7 -11.36 -24.06 16.36
C ILE A 7 -11.58 -24.39 14.88
N LEU A 8 -11.49 -23.39 14.00
CA LEU A 8 -11.69 -23.60 12.56
C LEU A 8 -10.58 -24.44 11.92
N LEU A 9 -9.42 -24.61 12.59
CA LEU A 9 -8.38 -25.53 12.13
C LEU A 9 -8.87 -26.98 12.09
N ASP A 10 -9.87 -27.34 12.90
CA ASP A 10 -10.42 -28.69 12.93
C ASP A 10 -11.27 -29.01 11.68
N LEU A 11 -11.70 -28.00 10.91
CA LEU A 11 -12.36 -28.19 9.61
C LEU A 11 -11.49 -28.98 8.63
N ARG A 12 -10.15 -28.91 8.76
CA ARG A 12 -9.22 -29.67 7.90
C ARG A 12 -9.39 -31.19 8.01
N SER A 13 -9.97 -31.66 9.11
CA SER A 13 -10.16 -33.09 9.39
C SER A 13 -11.48 -33.63 8.83
N ILE A 14 -12.37 -32.76 8.37
CA ILE A 14 -13.68 -33.13 7.84
C ILE A 14 -13.54 -33.42 6.34
N LYS A 15 -13.73 -34.69 5.97
CA LYS A 15 -13.58 -35.15 4.58
C LYS A 15 -14.80 -34.86 3.70
N ASP A 16 -16.02 -34.83 4.28
CA ASP A 16 -17.27 -34.64 3.55
C ASP A 16 -18.12 -33.50 4.13
N ALA A 17 -17.93 -32.27 3.62
CA ALA A 17 -18.65 -31.08 4.07
C ALA A 17 -20.17 -31.10 3.78
N GLN A 18 -20.61 -31.94 2.83
CA GLN A 18 -22.00 -32.07 2.40
C GLN A 18 -22.75 -33.21 3.12
N LYS A 19 -22.10 -33.95 4.01
CA LYS A 19 -22.75 -35.03 4.76
C LYS A 19 -23.83 -34.44 5.68
N LEU A 20 -25.05 -34.95 5.56
CA LEU A 20 -26.17 -34.54 6.40
C LEU A 20 -25.95 -35.00 7.84
N GLY A 21 -26.10 -34.06 8.77
CA GLY A 21 -26.06 -34.34 10.21
C GLY A 21 -27.35 -35.00 10.70
N PRO A 22 -27.42 -35.36 11.99
CA PRO A 22 -28.60 -36.00 12.61
C PRO A 22 -29.90 -35.17 12.49
N ASP A 23 -29.77 -33.88 12.21
CA ASP A 23 -30.85 -32.89 12.11
C ASP A 23 -31.20 -32.50 10.66
N GLY A 24 -30.62 -33.18 9.67
CA GLY A 24 -30.91 -32.96 8.24
C GLY A 24 -30.26 -31.71 7.64
N THR A 25 -29.31 -31.06 8.33
CA THR A 25 -28.52 -29.94 7.77
C THR A 25 -27.07 -30.37 7.49
N THR A 26 -26.42 -29.72 6.51
CA THR A 26 -25.01 -29.97 6.19
C THR A 26 -24.08 -29.19 7.12
N VAL A 27 -22.85 -29.70 7.31
CA VAL A 27 -21.77 -28.98 8.02
C VAL A 27 -21.59 -27.60 7.39
N GLU A 28 -21.55 -27.58 6.05
CA GLU A 28 -21.35 -26.38 5.25
C GLU A 28 -22.40 -25.31 5.54
N GLY A 29 -23.69 -25.64 5.48
CA GLY A 29 -24.76 -24.65 5.70
C GLY A 29 -24.79 -24.09 7.12
N ARG A 30 -24.50 -24.93 8.13
CA ARG A 30 -24.41 -24.50 9.54
C ARG A 30 -23.19 -23.63 9.77
N MET A 31 -22.03 -24.10 9.31
CA MET A 31 -20.75 -23.41 9.48
C MET A 31 -20.75 -22.07 8.74
N GLN A 32 -21.31 -22.00 7.53
CA GLN A 32 -21.40 -20.77 6.75
C GLN A 32 -22.16 -19.66 7.48
N ARG A 33 -23.26 -19.99 8.17
CA ARG A 33 -24.01 -19.03 8.97
C ARG A 33 -23.20 -18.51 10.15
N ILE A 34 -22.54 -19.40 10.89
CA ILE A 34 -21.74 -19.03 12.07
C ILE A 34 -20.52 -18.21 11.65
N ILE A 35 -19.84 -18.60 10.54
CA ILE A 35 -18.73 -17.84 9.95
C ILE A 35 -19.19 -16.44 9.55
N LYS A 36 -20.33 -16.30 8.85
CA LYS A 36 -20.84 -14.99 8.44
C LYS A 36 -21.16 -14.08 9.63
N ASN A 37 -21.74 -14.66 10.68
CA ASN A 37 -22.00 -13.91 11.92
C ASN A 37 -20.71 -13.53 12.65
N ALA A 38 -19.73 -14.43 12.71
CA ALA A 38 -18.42 -14.16 13.30
C ALA A 38 -17.65 -13.09 12.50
N GLU A 39 -17.75 -13.10 11.17
CA GLU A 39 -17.20 -12.06 10.30
C GLU A 39 -17.79 -10.69 10.67
N GLN A 40 -19.12 -10.60 10.79
CA GLN A 40 -19.79 -9.36 11.18
C GLN A 40 -19.33 -8.89 12.56
N ASP A 41 -19.26 -9.78 13.55
CA ASP A 41 -18.80 -9.45 14.91
C ASP A 41 -17.33 -8.99 14.93
N ILE A 42 -16.46 -9.57 14.08
CA ILE A 42 -15.08 -9.14 13.90
C ILE A 42 -15.02 -7.73 13.28
N ARG A 43 -15.83 -7.47 12.24
CA ARG A 43 -15.91 -6.15 11.61
C ARG A 43 -16.40 -5.10 12.60
N ASP A 44 -17.42 -5.41 13.40
CA ASP A 44 -17.95 -4.50 14.44
C ASP A 44 -16.91 -4.20 15.52
N CYS A 45 -16.16 -5.22 15.97
CA CYS A 45 -15.06 -5.04 16.92
C CYS A 45 -13.95 -4.16 16.33
N SER A 46 -13.56 -4.41 15.08
CA SER A 46 -12.51 -3.66 14.39
C SER A 46 -12.90 -2.20 14.16
N ALA A 47 -14.15 -1.93 13.74
CA ALA A 47 -14.69 -0.58 13.61
C ALA A 47 -14.67 0.18 14.95
N THR A 48 -15.02 -0.51 16.04
CA THR A 48 -14.96 0.06 17.39
C THR A 48 -13.53 0.41 17.80
N CYS A 49 -12.56 -0.46 17.51
CA CYS A 49 -11.14 -0.21 17.74
C CYS A 49 -10.62 0.98 16.94
N GLU A 50 -10.89 1.05 15.63
CA GLU A 50 -10.45 2.17 14.77
C GLU A 50 -11.00 3.50 15.30
N LYS A 51 -12.28 3.53 15.67
CA LYS A 51 -12.91 4.73 16.20
C LYS A 51 -12.30 5.16 17.54
N TYR A 52 -12.06 4.21 18.45
CA TYR A 52 -11.40 4.50 19.73
C TYR A 52 -9.98 5.03 19.52
N ILE A 53 -9.20 4.45 18.60
CA ILE A 53 -7.83 4.89 18.29
C ILE A 53 -7.79 6.36 17.87
N LYS A 54 -8.75 6.80 17.04
CA LYS A 54 -8.87 8.19 16.57
C LYS A 54 -9.29 9.20 17.64
N LYS A 55 -9.83 8.77 18.79
CA LYS A 55 -10.27 9.68 19.86
C LYS A 55 -9.08 10.44 20.46
N LYS A 56 -9.32 11.73 20.78
CA LYS A 56 -8.37 12.60 21.49
C LYS A 56 -8.04 11.98 22.85
N PHE A 57 -6.80 12.17 23.34
CA PHE A 57 -6.36 11.62 24.62
C PHE A 57 -7.27 12.03 25.79
N PHE A 58 -7.71 13.29 25.85
CA PHE A 58 -8.65 13.73 26.89
C PHE A 58 -9.97 12.96 26.86
N VAL A 59 -10.49 12.62 25.68
CA VAL A 59 -11.71 11.80 25.55
C VAL A 59 -11.44 10.38 26.04
N LYS A 60 -10.28 9.80 25.70
CA LYS A 60 -9.85 8.50 26.25
C LYS A 60 -9.72 8.53 27.78
N LEU A 61 -9.28 9.65 28.35
CA LEU A 61 -9.15 9.82 29.79
C LEU A 61 -10.51 10.03 30.48
N PHE A 62 -11.40 10.85 29.94
CA PHE A 62 -12.69 11.16 30.58
C PHE A 62 -13.78 10.13 30.30
N ASP A 63 -13.78 9.52 29.12
CA ASP A 63 -14.81 8.57 28.65
C ASP A 63 -14.26 7.14 28.48
N GLY A 64 -13.01 6.90 28.87
CA GLY A 64 -12.33 5.60 28.70
C GLY A 64 -13.13 4.43 29.24
N SER A 65 -13.75 4.56 30.42
CA SER A 65 -14.57 3.50 31.02
C SER A 65 -15.74 3.03 30.14
N ARG A 66 -16.37 3.94 29.37
CA ARG A 66 -17.49 3.61 28.48
C ARG A 66 -16.99 2.83 27.25
N TRP A 67 -15.85 3.24 26.70
CA TRP A 67 -15.17 2.54 25.61
C TRP A 67 -14.59 1.19 26.04
N GLU A 68 -13.96 1.11 27.21
CA GLU A 68 -13.47 -0.12 27.83
C GLU A 68 -14.62 -1.13 27.99
N GLY A 69 -15.78 -0.69 28.50
CA GLY A 69 -16.97 -1.53 28.61
C GLY A 69 -17.45 -2.06 27.27
N ARG A 70 -17.51 -1.19 26.24
CA ARG A 70 -17.94 -1.59 24.89
C ARG A 70 -16.97 -2.57 24.22
N LEU A 71 -15.66 -2.33 24.36
CA LEU A 71 -14.60 -3.19 23.84
C LEU A 71 -14.56 -4.54 24.58
N ALA A 72 -14.73 -4.52 25.90
CA ALA A 72 -14.79 -5.72 26.72
C ALA A 72 -15.98 -6.60 26.32
N ALA A 73 -17.14 -6.04 25.99
CA ALA A 73 -18.32 -6.80 25.56
C ALA A 73 -18.07 -7.69 24.33
N PHE A 74 -17.12 -7.34 23.45
CA PHE A 74 -16.75 -8.20 22.33
C PHE A 74 -16.07 -9.51 22.77
N SER A 75 -15.48 -9.57 23.97
CA SER A 75 -14.92 -10.81 24.51
C SER A 75 -16.01 -11.87 24.76
N ASP A 76 -17.15 -11.48 25.34
CA ASP A 76 -18.30 -12.36 25.51
C ASP A 76 -18.89 -12.78 24.14
N VAL A 77 -18.95 -11.85 23.18
CA VAL A 77 -19.40 -12.15 21.80
C VAL A 77 -18.53 -13.22 21.14
N PHE A 78 -17.21 -13.07 21.20
CA PHE A 78 -16.27 -14.03 20.61
C PHE A 78 -16.23 -15.35 21.38
N SER A 79 -16.45 -15.33 22.70
CA SER A 79 -16.58 -16.54 23.50
C SER A 79 -17.82 -17.35 23.09
N ARG A 80 -18.97 -16.67 22.93
CA ARG A 80 -20.19 -17.30 22.40
C ARG A 80 -20.00 -17.87 21.00
N ARG A 81 -19.33 -17.15 20.08
CA ARG A 81 -19.03 -17.67 18.73
C ARG A 81 -18.11 -18.88 18.75
N LYS A 82 -17.14 -18.90 19.66
CA LYS A 82 -16.26 -20.06 19.90
C LYS A 82 -17.10 -21.29 20.30
N ASP A 83 -18.04 -21.11 21.22
CA ASP A 83 -18.94 -22.19 21.66
C ASP A 83 -19.84 -22.66 20.50
N GLU A 84 -20.40 -21.74 19.71
CA GLU A 84 -21.19 -22.07 18.51
C GLU A 84 -20.37 -22.88 17.49
N PHE A 85 -19.12 -22.52 17.22
CA PHE A 85 -18.22 -23.28 16.35
C PHE A 85 -17.94 -24.68 16.92
N SER A 86 -17.66 -24.77 18.22
CA SER A 86 -17.40 -26.06 18.89
C SER A 86 -18.59 -27.00 18.80
N VAL A 87 -19.80 -26.50 19.10
CA VAL A 87 -21.04 -27.27 19.01
C VAL A 87 -21.28 -27.72 17.57
N ALA A 88 -21.15 -26.81 16.59
CA ALA A 88 -21.37 -27.14 15.18
C ALA A 88 -20.43 -28.23 14.66
N LEU A 89 -19.17 -28.22 15.09
CA LEU A 89 -18.20 -29.26 14.73
C LEU A 89 -18.52 -30.60 15.43
N SER A 90 -18.83 -30.57 16.73
CA SER A 90 -19.10 -31.78 17.52
C SER A 90 -20.26 -32.62 16.98
N ILE A 91 -21.28 -31.99 16.39
CA ILE A 91 -22.45 -32.66 15.83
C ILE A 91 -22.10 -33.51 14.61
N HIS A 92 -21.06 -33.13 13.85
CA HIS A 92 -20.63 -33.85 12.65
C HIS A 92 -19.41 -34.76 12.87
N THR A 93 -18.65 -34.56 13.95
CA THR A 93 -17.48 -35.36 14.30
C THR A 93 -17.81 -36.47 15.30
N ALA A 94 -18.94 -37.17 15.17
CA ALA A 94 -19.33 -38.25 16.08
C ALA A 94 -18.31 -39.42 16.20
N GLU A 95 -17.30 -39.52 15.32
CA GLU A 95 -16.14 -40.43 15.45
C GLU A 95 -14.88 -39.78 16.08
N GLY A 96 -14.88 -38.46 16.31
CA GLY A 96 -13.73 -37.64 16.73
C GLY A 96 -13.87 -36.97 18.10
N VAL A 97 -14.78 -37.45 18.94
CA VAL A 97 -15.05 -36.93 20.30
C VAL A 97 -13.77 -36.91 21.17
N ASP A 98 -12.85 -37.84 20.93
CA ASP A 98 -11.60 -37.93 21.70
C ASP A 98 -10.56 -36.85 21.35
N ASN A 99 -10.63 -36.22 20.18
CA ASN A 99 -9.64 -35.21 19.78
C ASN A 99 -10.04 -33.80 20.21
N VAL A 100 -11.33 -33.47 20.13
CA VAL A 100 -11.89 -32.17 20.58
C VAL A 100 -11.75 -32.03 22.10
N GLN A 101 -11.96 -33.11 22.86
CA GLN A 101 -11.82 -33.08 24.32
C GLN A 101 -10.36 -32.82 24.76
N ARG A 102 -9.35 -33.27 24.00
CA ARG A 102 -7.93 -33.08 24.37
C ARG A 102 -7.43 -31.65 24.12
N THR A 103 -7.89 -30.97 23.08
CA THR A 103 -7.53 -29.56 22.84
C THR A 103 -8.31 -28.60 23.75
N LEU A 104 -9.49 -29.00 24.22
CA LEU A 104 -10.33 -28.18 25.10
C LEU A 104 -9.91 -28.26 26.59
N VAL A 105 -9.61 -29.46 27.10
CA VAL A 105 -9.20 -29.65 28.50
C VAL A 105 -7.88 -28.96 28.86
N GLY A 106 -7.00 -28.72 27.88
CA GLY A 106 -5.73 -28.03 28.09
C GLY A 106 -5.82 -26.53 28.39
N ILE A 107 -6.97 -25.88 28.13
CA ILE A 107 -7.15 -24.42 28.28
C ILE A 107 -8.23 -24.08 29.33
N GLU A 108 -9.13 -24.99 29.67
CA GLU A 108 -10.38 -24.66 30.36
C GLU A 108 -10.36 -24.75 31.91
N VAL A 109 -9.22 -25.04 32.54
CA VAL A 109 -9.21 -25.36 33.99
C VAL A 109 -9.20 -24.13 34.91
N ASN A 110 -8.96 -22.90 34.44
CA ASN A 110 -8.71 -21.76 35.36
C ASN A 110 -9.65 -20.54 35.28
N MET A 111 -10.83 -20.58 34.63
CA MET A 111 -11.65 -19.34 34.53
C MET A 111 -13.18 -19.47 34.64
N LYS A 112 -13.73 -20.56 35.21
CA LYS A 112 -15.18 -20.66 35.43
C LYS A 112 -15.65 -19.98 36.71
N THR A 113 -15.66 -18.64 36.74
CA THR A 113 -16.52 -17.85 37.66
C THR A 113 -16.73 -16.37 37.29
N GLY A 114 -16.15 -15.82 36.22
CA GLY A 114 -16.35 -14.43 35.81
C GLY A 114 -16.69 -14.31 34.31
N SER A 115 -17.49 -13.31 33.93
CA SER A 115 -17.69 -12.97 32.50
C SER A 115 -16.35 -12.62 31.86
N GLU A 116 -16.10 -13.07 30.63
CA GLU A 116 -14.87 -12.77 29.88
C GLU A 116 -14.66 -11.25 29.75
N SER A 117 -15.75 -10.49 29.67
CA SER A 117 -15.71 -9.02 29.71
C SER A 117 -15.08 -8.49 30.99
N THR A 118 -15.30 -9.15 32.13
CA THR A 118 -14.69 -8.75 33.41
C THR A 118 -13.18 -8.98 33.41
N ALA A 119 -12.73 -10.11 32.85
CA ALA A 119 -11.31 -10.39 32.68
C ALA A 119 -10.64 -9.37 31.73
N MET A 120 -11.33 -9.01 30.64
CA MET A 120 -10.85 -7.99 29.71
C MET A 120 -10.74 -6.60 30.36
N LEU A 121 -11.71 -6.20 31.17
CA LEU A 121 -11.67 -4.93 31.92
C LEU A 121 -10.49 -4.89 32.90
N LEU A 122 -10.20 -6.00 33.58
CA LEU A 122 -9.02 -6.09 34.46
C LEU A 122 -7.71 -5.97 33.67
N LEU A 123 -7.65 -6.56 32.48
CA LEU A 123 -6.49 -6.43 31.59
C LEU A 123 -6.28 -4.98 31.13
N PHE A 124 -7.35 -4.24 30.80
CA PHE A 124 -7.23 -2.82 30.48
C PHE A 124 -6.63 -2.03 31.65
N LYS A 125 -7.05 -2.29 32.90
CA LYS A 125 -6.46 -1.65 34.10
C LYS A 125 -4.99 -1.99 34.32
N GLN A 126 -4.55 -3.18 33.92
CA GLN A 126 -3.14 -3.57 33.98
C GLN A 126 -2.29 -2.88 32.90
N LEU A 127 -2.87 -2.62 31.73
CA LEU A 127 -2.20 -1.96 30.61
C LEU A 127 -2.15 -0.44 30.72
N GLU A 128 -2.92 0.17 31.63
CA GLU A 128 -2.83 1.61 31.92
C GLU A 128 -1.40 2.00 32.31
N SER A 129 -0.88 3.04 31.66
CA SER A 129 0.43 3.57 32.02
C SER A 129 0.40 4.12 33.46
N PRO A 130 1.54 4.10 34.18
CA PRO A 130 1.61 4.67 35.53
C PRO A 130 1.11 6.12 35.58
N LYS A 131 1.38 6.90 34.51
CA LYS A 131 0.97 8.29 34.41
C LYS A 131 -0.51 8.46 34.13
N GLU A 132 -1.12 7.64 33.28
CA GLU A 132 -2.58 7.65 33.08
C GLU A 132 -3.30 7.30 34.38
N ARG A 133 -2.79 6.33 35.14
CA ARG A 133 -3.34 5.97 36.45
C ARG A 133 -3.29 7.13 37.46
N GLU A 134 -2.19 7.88 37.48
CA GLU A 134 -2.07 9.11 38.27
C GLU A 134 -3.10 10.17 37.86
N LEU A 135 -3.29 10.38 36.56
CA LEU A 135 -4.23 11.38 36.02
C LEU A 135 -5.69 10.97 36.29
N GLN A 136 -6.03 9.70 36.10
CA GLN A 136 -7.34 9.13 36.43
C GLN A 136 -7.65 9.31 37.92
N LYS A 137 -6.71 8.98 38.80
CA LYS A 137 -6.85 9.18 40.24
C LYS A 137 -7.04 10.66 40.59
N TRP A 138 -6.24 11.54 39.98
CA TRP A 138 -6.36 12.98 40.18
C TRP A 138 -7.73 13.52 39.74
N ILE A 139 -8.28 13.03 38.63
CA ILE A 139 -9.62 13.38 38.16
C ILE A 139 -10.68 12.90 39.15
N PHE A 140 -10.56 11.66 39.63
CA PHE A 140 -11.47 11.07 40.60
C PHE A 140 -11.50 11.87 41.91
N ASP A 141 -10.33 12.21 42.46
CA ASP A 141 -10.17 12.97 43.70
C ASP A 141 -10.81 14.38 43.63
N ARG A 142 -11.08 14.90 42.42
CA ARG A 142 -11.67 16.23 42.19
C ARG A 142 -13.11 16.20 41.70
N GLY A 143 -13.82 15.09 41.94
CA GLY A 143 -15.25 14.96 41.62
C GLY A 143 -15.52 14.28 40.27
N GLY A 144 -14.49 13.71 39.64
CA GLY A 144 -14.62 12.86 38.47
C GLY A 144 -14.64 13.59 37.11
N PRO A 145 -14.76 12.84 36.01
CA PRO A 145 -14.64 13.35 34.65
C PRO A 145 -15.56 14.52 34.31
N LYS A 146 -16.82 14.46 34.74
CA LYS A 146 -17.83 15.49 34.45
C LYS A 146 -17.46 16.84 35.08
N VAL A 147 -17.12 16.84 36.37
CA VAL A 147 -16.77 18.06 37.11
C VAL A 147 -15.51 18.73 36.55
N VAL A 148 -14.49 17.93 36.23
CA VAL A 148 -13.24 18.45 35.64
C VAL A 148 -13.47 18.97 34.22
N SER A 149 -14.33 18.33 33.43
CA SER A 149 -14.68 18.81 32.08
C SER A 149 -15.49 20.10 32.09
N GLU A 150 -16.19 20.42 33.19
CA GLU A 150 -17.03 21.61 33.34
C GLU A 150 -16.27 22.82 33.91
N ASN A 151 -15.23 22.57 34.72
CA ASN A 151 -14.47 23.60 35.41
C ASN A 151 -13.16 23.96 34.67
N GLU A 152 -13.12 25.16 34.09
CA GLU A 152 -11.97 25.64 33.31
C GLU A 152 -10.65 25.67 34.10
N LYS A 153 -10.70 25.97 35.40
CA LYS A 153 -9.49 26.02 36.25
C LYS A 153 -8.91 24.63 36.45
N LEU A 154 -9.75 23.65 36.78
CA LEU A 154 -9.35 22.25 36.94
C LEU A 154 -8.82 21.68 35.63
N PHE A 155 -9.45 22.03 34.51
CA PHE A 155 -9.03 21.58 33.20
C PHE A 155 -7.67 22.16 32.79
N LYS A 156 -7.39 23.44 33.08
CA LYS A 156 -6.05 24.04 32.87
C LYS A 156 -4.98 23.39 33.75
N GLU A 157 -5.30 23.05 34.99
CA GLU A 157 -4.38 22.32 35.87
C GLU A 157 -4.06 20.92 35.32
N LEU A 158 -5.06 20.22 34.78
CA LEU A 158 -4.89 18.92 34.13
C LEU A 158 -4.00 19.05 32.87
N GLN A 159 -4.24 20.05 32.02
CA GLN A 159 -3.40 20.33 30.85
C GLN A 159 -1.95 20.59 31.23
N ASN A 160 -1.70 21.34 32.31
CA ASN A 160 -0.34 21.62 32.75
C ASN A 160 0.37 20.37 33.29
N LYS A 161 -0.33 19.50 34.03
CA LYS A 161 0.19 18.18 34.45
C LYS A 161 0.51 17.25 33.27
N MET A 162 -0.13 17.49 32.13
CA MET A 162 0.04 16.69 30.91
C MET A 162 1.21 17.17 30.04
N LYS A 163 1.64 18.44 30.15
CA LYS A 163 2.79 18.98 29.38
C LYS A 163 4.12 18.28 29.70
N ASP A 164 4.21 17.61 30.84
CA ASP A 164 5.38 16.84 31.25
C ASP A 164 5.47 15.45 30.56
N ILE A 165 4.47 15.06 29.76
CA ILE A 165 4.43 13.79 29.03
C ILE A 165 5.18 13.94 27.70
N LYS A 166 6.39 13.38 27.63
CA LYS A 166 7.24 13.33 26.41
C LYS A 166 6.89 12.16 25.46
N ASP A 167 5.69 11.60 25.54
CA ASP A 167 5.29 10.54 24.59
C ASP A 167 4.77 11.14 23.29
N ALA A 168 5.45 10.83 22.18
CA ALA A 168 5.14 11.31 20.84
C ALA A 168 3.70 10.96 20.39
N THR A 169 3.15 9.84 20.89
CA THR A 169 1.78 9.38 20.60
C THR A 169 0.70 10.25 21.26
N VAL A 170 1.03 10.90 22.39
CA VAL A 170 0.11 11.76 23.16
C VAL A 170 0.03 13.17 22.56
N MET A 171 1.07 13.60 21.82
CA MET A 171 1.18 14.95 21.25
C MET A 171 0.52 15.11 19.87
N SER A 172 0.14 14.03 19.18
CA SER A 172 -0.40 14.06 17.81
C SER A 172 -1.77 14.75 17.66
N GLY A 173 -2.47 15.03 18.77
CA GLY A 173 -3.80 15.66 18.75
C GLY A 173 -3.86 17.12 19.19
N MET A 174 -2.74 17.69 19.67
CA MET A 174 -2.72 19.05 20.22
C MET A 174 -2.27 20.03 19.12
N GLY A 175 -3.21 20.41 18.25
CA GLY A 175 -3.00 21.56 17.38
C GLY A 175 -2.59 22.75 18.22
N LYS A 176 -1.46 23.42 17.89
CA LYS A 176 -0.91 24.58 18.63
C LYS A 176 -1.83 25.82 18.65
N SER A 177 -3.10 25.70 18.27
CA SER A 177 -4.03 26.80 18.00
C SER A 177 -5.48 26.46 18.39
N GLU A 178 -5.69 25.68 19.45
CA GLU A 178 -7.03 25.47 20.03
C GLU A 178 -7.08 26.11 21.43
N THR A 179 -8.02 27.04 21.65
CA THR A 179 -8.20 27.64 22.97
C THR A 179 -8.73 26.59 23.94
N THR A 180 -8.36 26.70 25.23
CA THR A 180 -8.83 25.78 26.29
C THR A 180 -10.35 25.59 26.25
N GLU A 181 -11.09 26.66 26.01
CA GLU A 181 -12.54 26.66 25.90
C GLU A 181 -13.06 25.84 24.71
N THR A 182 -12.44 25.98 23.53
CA THR A 182 -12.81 25.20 22.33
C THR A 182 -12.57 23.71 22.54
N LEU A 183 -11.43 23.35 23.16
CA LEU A 183 -11.09 21.97 23.48
C LEU A 183 -12.09 21.37 24.48
N MET A 184 -12.48 22.13 25.52
CA MET A 184 -13.46 21.70 26.51
C MET A 184 -14.84 21.45 25.88
N VAL A 185 -15.28 22.33 24.97
CA VAL A 185 -16.54 22.13 24.22
C VAL A 185 -16.47 20.85 23.37
N SER A 186 -15.41 20.68 22.59
CA SER A 186 -15.20 19.48 21.75
C SER A 186 -15.22 18.19 22.59
N ILE A 187 -14.52 18.15 23.73
CA ILE A 187 -14.52 16.98 24.62
C ILE A 187 -15.92 16.70 25.17
N ARG A 188 -16.66 17.72 25.59
CA ARG A 188 -18.01 17.55 26.13
C ARG A 188 -18.99 17.04 25.08
N GLU A 189 -18.90 17.53 23.85
CA GLU A 189 -19.72 17.06 22.74
C GLU A 189 -19.42 15.58 22.45
N GLU A 190 -18.15 15.20 22.38
CA GLU A 190 -17.75 13.81 22.17
C GLU A 190 -18.15 12.88 23.33
N MET A 191 -18.12 13.36 24.58
CA MET A 191 -18.59 12.60 25.74
C MET A 191 -20.11 12.41 25.75
N ARG A 192 -20.87 13.38 25.22
CA ARG A 192 -22.34 13.30 25.10
C ARG A 192 -22.79 12.44 23.94
N GLU A 193 -21.91 12.22 22.96
CA GLU A 193 -22.18 11.40 21.80
C GLU A 193 -22.47 9.95 22.22
N ASP A 194 -23.44 9.33 21.55
CA ASP A 194 -23.77 7.92 21.71
C ASP A 194 -22.81 7.08 20.86
N ILE A 195 -22.13 6.10 21.50
CA ILE A 195 -21.10 5.29 20.84
C ILE A 195 -21.68 4.53 19.65
N ASP A 196 -22.85 3.92 19.78
CA ASP A 196 -23.43 3.08 18.73
C ASP A 196 -23.94 3.93 17.56
N ARG A 197 -24.55 5.11 17.83
CA ARG A 197 -24.92 6.05 16.75
C ARG A 197 -23.70 6.55 15.99
N SER A 198 -22.65 6.87 16.73
CA SER A 198 -21.41 7.37 16.17
C SER A 198 -20.71 6.28 15.33
N LEU A 199 -20.71 5.03 15.79
CA LEU A 199 -20.20 3.89 15.01
C LEU A 199 -21.03 3.65 13.74
N ALA A 200 -22.36 3.79 13.82
CA ALA A 200 -23.24 3.61 12.67
C ALA A 200 -23.02 4.69 11.59
N ALA A 201 -22.74 5.94 11.99
CA ALA A 201 -22.43 7.03 11.08
C ALA A 201 -21.15 6.76 10.26
N ASP A 202 -20.10 6.30 10.93
CA ASP A 202 -18.79 6.05 10.31
C ASP A 202 -18.72 4.67 9.61
N ARG A 203 -19.77 3.85 9.75
CA ARG A 203 -19.74 2.44 9.36
C ARG A 203 -19.41 2.24 7.89
N ARG A 204 -20.01 3.06 7.02
CA ARG A 204 -19.79 2.98 5.57
C ARG A 204 -18.33 3.22 5.20
N GLN A 205 -17.68 4.18 5.86
CA GLN A 205 -16.28 4.49 5.59
C GLN A 205 -15.37 3.37 6.07
N PHE A 206 -15.66 2.83 7.27
CA PHE A 206 -14.96 1.67 7.81
C PHE A 206 -15.05 0.46 6.87
N ASP A 207 -16.26 0.09 6.43
CA ASP A 207 -16.46 -1.10 5.58
C ASP A 207 -15.66 -0.96 4.27
N ARG A 208 -15.65 0.22 3.63
CA ARG A 208 -14.84 0.45 2.42
C ARG A 208 -13.34 0.24 2.66
N LYS A 209 -12.82 0.70 3.80
CA LYS A 209 -11.41 0.50 4.17
C LYS A 209 -11.13 -0.97 4.46
N PHE A 210 -12.00 -1.61 5.22
CA PHE A 210 -11.84 -3.02 5.58
C PHE A 210 -11.84 -3.91 4.33
N ASP A 211 -12.75 -3.66 3.40
CA ASP A 211 -12.82 -4.38 2.13
C ASP A 211 -11.57 -4.13 1.29
N ALA A 212 -11.05 -2.89 1.24
CA ALA A 212 -9.80 -2.61 0.54
C ALA A 212 -8.58 -3.32 1.16
N VAL A 213 -8.52 -3.45 2.49
CA VAL A 213 -7.49 -4.24 3.17
C VAL A 213 -7.65 -5.73 2.84
N GLN A 214 -8.89 -6.23 2.79
CA GLN A 214 -9.18 -7.61 2.41
C GLN A 214 -8.73 -7.91 0.97
N ASP A 215 -9.06 -7.05 0.01
CA ASP A 215 -8.64 -7.18 -1.39
C ASP A 215 -7.12 -7.27 -1.50
N LYS A 216 -6.40 -6.36 -0.82
CA LYS A 216 -4.92 -6.38 -0.78
C LYS A 216 -4.37 -7.64 -0.13
N LEU A 217 -5.02 -8.18 0.90
CA LEU A 217 -4.59 -9.42 1.54
C LEU A 217 -4.78 -10.62 0.61
N GLU A 218 -5.86 -10.67 -0.16
CA GLU A 218 -6.09 -11.71 -1.16
C GLU A 218 -5.07 -11.64 -2.30
N GLU A 219 -4.78 -10.44 -2.78
CA GLU A 219 -3.71 -10.21 -3.75
C GLU A 219 -2.36 -10.67 -3.20
N MET A 220 -2.00 -10.26 -1.98
CA MET A 220 -0.79 -10.69 -1.30
C MET A 220 -0.74 -12.21 -1.13
N LYS A 221 -1.85 -12.86 -0.77
CA LYS A 221 -1.93 -14.33 -0.64
C LYS A 221 -1.66 -15.03 -1.97
N ASN A 222 -2.21 -14.50 -3.07
CA ASN A 222 -1.96 -15.01 -4.41
C ASN A 222 -0.50 -14.82 -4.82
N THR A 223 0.08 -13.67 -4.51
CA THR A 223 1.51 -13.36 -4.73
C THR A 223 2.42 -14.24 -3.88
N VAL A 224 2.07 -14.49 -2.61
CA VAL A 224 2.83 -15.35 -1.70
C VAL A 224 2.80 -16.80 -2.15
N ARG A 225 1.64 -17.34 -2.56
CA ARG A 225 1.56 -18.70 -3.15
C ARG A 225 2.44 -18.83 -4.38
N ARG A 226 2.34 -17.86 -5.31
CA ARG A 226 3.23 -17.80 -6.48
C ARG A 226 4.71 -17.72 -6.07
N SER A 227 5.03 -16.96 -5.02
CA SER A 227 6.39 -16.85 -4.50
C SER A 227 6.88 -18.13 -3.83
N THR A 228 6.04 -18.90 -3.15
CA THR A 228 6.44 -20.17 -2.50
C THR A 228 6.75 -21.23 -3.55
N ASP A 229 5.91 -21.34 -4.58
CA ASP A 229 6.17 -22.24 -5.72
C ASP A 229 7.42 -21.80 -6.50
N ARG A 230 7.68 -20.48 -6.52
CA ARG A 230 8.85 -19.88 -7.14
C ARG A 230 10.13 -20.05 -6.30
N ILE A 231 10.06 -19.97 -4.96
CA ILE A 231 11.20 -20.20 -4.05
C ILE A 231 11.74 -21.63 -4.20
N LEU A 232 10.84 -22.61 -4.41
CA LEU A 232 11.22 -23.99 -4.71
C LEU A 232 11.99 -24.11 -6.04
N ILE A 233 11.70 -23.26 -7.03
CA ILE A 233 12.45 -23.16 -8.29
C ILE A 233 13.73 -22.32 -8.10
N GLU A 234 13.70 -21.26 -7.28
CA GLU A 234 14.79 -20.31 -7.00
C GLU A 234 15.96 -20.92 -6.22
N LEU A 235 15.71 -21.97 -5.41
CA LEU A 235 16.75 -22.75 -4.75
C LEU A 235 17.56 -23.63 -5.72
N ALA A 236 17.02 -23.91 -6.90
CA ALA A 236 17.67 -24.74 -7.92
C ALA A 236 18.45 -23.94 -8.97
N SER A 237 18.28 -22.62 -9.05
CA SER A 237 18.82 -21.78 -10.14
C SER A 237 19.93 -20.80 -9.70
N GLY A 238 20.81 -20.44 -10.65
CA GLY A 238 21.91 -19.50 -10.42
C GLY A 238 21.42 -18.08 -10.17
N PRO A 239 22.25 -17.17 -9.60
CA PRO A 239 21.83 -15.80 -9.29
C PRO A 239 21.31 -15.00 -10.48
N HIS A 240 21.85 -15.24 -11.68
CA HIS A 240 21.41 -14.60 -12.92
C HIS A 240 20.09 -15.18 -13.43
N ASP A 241 19.85 -16.49 -13.28
CA ASP A 241 18.59 -17.17 -13.67
C ASP A 241 17.36 -16.68 -12.89
N ARG A 242 17.58 -15.91 -11.83
CA ARG A 242 16.52 -15.29 -11.03
C ARG A 242 16.06 -13.95 -11.60
N ILE A 243 16.79 -13.36 -12.54
CA ILE A 243 16.42 -12.09 -13.18
C ILE A 243 15.41 -12.36 -14.28
N ARG A 244 14.29 -11.64 -14.22
CA ARG A 244 13.16 -11.84 -15.14
C ARG A 244 13.38 -11.16 -16.48
N ASP A 245 13.97 -9.99 -16.46
CA ASP A 245 14.19 -9.17 -17.65
C ASP A 245 15.41 -9.66 -18.43
N ILE A 246 15.27 -9.83 -19.74
CA ILE A 246 16.28 -10.48 -20.58
C ILE A 246 17.54 -9.62 -20.74
N ASP A 247 17.40 -8.30 -20.78
CA ASP A 247 18.52 -7.38 -20.91
C ASP A 247 19.31 -7.35 -19.60
N LEU A 248 18.62 -7.19 -18.47
CA LEU A 248 19.27 -7.23 -17.15
C LEU A 248 19.88 -8.60 -16.83
N TYR A 249 19.24 -9.70 -17.25
CA TYR A 249 19.79 -11.06 -17.15
C TYR A 249 21.14 -11.14 -17.87
N THR A 250 21.22 -10.59 -19.08
CA THR A 250 22.44 -10.63 -19.91
C THR A 250 23.57 -9.86 -19.22
N VAL A 251 23.31 -8.64 -18.75
CA VAL A 251 24.29 -7.84 -18.00
C VAL A 251 24.78 -8.58 -16.76
N TRP A 252 23.86 -9.16 -15.99
CA TRP A 252 24.20 -9.83 -14.74
C TRP A 252 25.02 -11.10 -14.95
N LYS A 253 24.72 -11.83 -16.03
CA LYS A 253 25.44 -13.03 -16.45
C LYS A 253 26.84 -12.68 -16.96
N ASP A 254 26.96 -11.70 -17.85
CA ASP A 254 28.23 -11.28 -18.44
C ASP A 254 29.19 -10.73 -17.38
N MET A 255 28.67 -10.01 -16.39
CA MET A 255 29.44 -9.46 -15.27
C MET A 255 29.67 -10.47 -14.12
N ALA A 256 29.11 -11.68 -14.23
CA ALA A 256 29.24 -12.78 -13.26
C ALA A 256 28.87 -12.42 -11.81
N TRP A 257 27.85 -11.58 -11.61
CA TRP A 257 27.44 -11.15 -10.27
C TRP A 257 26.71 -12.25 -9.50
N LYS A 258 27.09 -12.45 -8.23
CA LYS A 258 26.67 -13.61 -7.43
C LYS A 258 25.41 -13.40 -6.58
N GLY A 259 24.86 -12.19 -6.51
CA GLY A 259 23.59 -11.96 -5.81
C GLY A 259 23.26 -10.48 -5.55
N SER A 260 24.27 -9.68 -5.24
CA SER A 260 24.16 -8.22 -5.16
C SER A 260 25.39 -7.54 -5.75
N VAL A 261 25.22 -6.28 -6.14
CA VAL A 261 26.25 -5.47 -6.80
C VAL A 261 26.16 -4.04 -6.29
N LYS A 262 27.28 -3.33 -6.21
CA LYS A 262 27.27 -1.89 -5.85
C LYS A 262 26.46 -1.12 -6.88
N ALA A 263 25.51 -0.31 -6.42
CA ALA A 263 24.52 0.33 -7.28
C ALA A 263 25.16 1.11 -8.44
N ARG A 264 26.22 1.89 -8.17
CA ARG A 264 26.97 2.63 -9.20
C ARG A 264 27.58 1.75 -10.29
N HIS A 265 28.11 0.58 -9.92
CA HIS A 265 28.73 -0.34 -10.88
C HIS A 265 27.67 -1.01 -11.75
N PHE A 266 26.53 -1.34 -11.15
CA PHE A 266 25.39 -1.89 -11.86
C PHE A 266 24.88 -0.93 -12.93
N ILE A 267 24.61 0.33 -12.58
CA ILE A 267 24.08 1.32 -13.53
C ILE A 267 25.04 1.57 -14.69
N VAL A 268 26.34 1.68 -14.43
CA VAL A 268 27.34 1.87 -15.50
C VAL A 268 27.38 0.67 -16.45
N ALA A 269 27.31 -0.55 -15.93
CA ALA A 269 27.30 -1.76 -16.75
C ALA A 269 26.02 -1.90 -17.58
N VAL A 270 24.85 -1.55 -17.01
CA VAL A 270 23.57 -1.51 -17.74
C VAL A 270 23.61 -0.45 -18.85
N GLN A 271 24.16 0.73 -18.57
CA GLN A 271 24.32 1.79 -19.55
C GLN A 271 25.25 1.37 -20.69
N ASP A 272 26.42 0.79 -20.38
CA ASP A 272 27.37 0.30 -21.38
C ASP A 272 26.75 -0.81 -22.25
N TYR A 273 26.00 -1.73 -21.63
CA TYR A 273 25.28 -2.77 -22.36
C TYR A 273 24.30 -2.20 -23.38
N PHE A 274 23.43 -1.28 -22.98
CA PHE A 274 22.48 -0.69 -23.92
C PHE A 274 23.17 0.15 -24.99
N LEU A 275 24.20 0.93 -24.65
CA LEU A 275 25.00 1.65 -25.65
C LEU A 275 25.60 0.69 -26.69
N GLN A 276 26.16 -0.43 -26.25
CA GLN A 276 26.72 -1.44 -27.16
C GLN A 276 25.65 -2.18 -27.98
N LYS A 277 24.51 -2.52 -27.37
CA LYS A 277 23.37 -3.19 -28.03
C LYS A 277 22.90 -2.36 -29.23
N TYR A 278 22.60 -1.09 -29.01
CA TYR A 278 22.10 -0.20 -30.06
C TYR A 278 23.17 0.20 -31.08
N ASN A 279 24.44 0.39 -30.68
CA ASN A 279 25.52 0.64 -31.65
C ASN A 279 25.74 -0.56 -32.60
N ARG A 280 25.58 -1.79 -32.10
CA ARG A 280 25.65 -2.99 -32.94
C ARG A 280 24.46 -3.11 -33.89
N GLU A 281 23.27 -2.70 -33.44
CA GLU A 281 22.08 -2.65 -34.29
C GLU A 281 22.20 -1.63 -35.42
N ASP A 282 22.75 -0.44 -35.13
CA ASP A 282 23.06 0.57 -36.14
C ASP A 282 24.03 0.05 -37.20
N GLN A 283 25.12 -0.59 -36.78
CA GLN A 283 26.09 -1.15 -37.71
C GLN A 283 25.48 -2.25 -38.59
N LYS A 284 24.58 -3.07 -38.04
CA LYS A 284 23.86 -4.10 -38.79
C LYS A 284 22.87 -3.48 -39.78
N MET A 285 22.16 -2.43 -39.38
CA MET A 285 21.21 -1.72 -40.24
C MET A 285 21.94 -1.00 -41.38
N ASP A 286 23.03 -0.29 -41.09
CA ASP A 286 23.89 0.35 -42.08
C ASP A 286 24.49 -0.66 -43.05
N ALA A 287 24.96 -1.81 -42.56
CA ALA A 287 25.45 -2.88 -43.40
C ALA A 287 24.34 -3.48 -44.29
N ALA A 288 23.13 -3.66 -43.76
CA ALA A 288 21.99 -4.15 -44.52
C ALA A 288 21.55 -3.16 -45.62
N VAL A 289 21.54 -1.86 -45.32
CA VAL A 289 21.22 -0.79 -46.28
C VAL A 289 22.29 -0.70 -47.37
N ARG A 290 23.59 -0.79 -47.02
CA ARG A 290 24.69 -0.85 -47.99
C ARG A 290 24.59 -2.09 -48.88
N ASN A 291 24.36 -3.26 -48.30
CA ASN A 291 24.19 -4.51 -49.06
C ASN A 291 22.96 -4.47 -49.98
N ALA A 292 21.87 -3.82 -49.57
CA ALA A 292 20.69 -3.60 -50.40
C ALA A 292 20.96 -2.60 -51.55
N ALA A 293 21.77 -1.56 -51.30
CA ALA A 293 22.19 -0.61 -52.33
C ALA A 293 23.18 -1.22 -53.34
N GLU A 294 24.09 -2.09 -52.89
CA GLU A 294 25.03 -2.83 -53.74
C GLU A 294 24.33 -3.89 -54.60
N GLY A 295 23.25 -4.51 -54.09
CA GLY A 295 22.39 -5.45 -54.83
C GLY A 295 21.63 -4.82 -56.01
N LEU A 296 21.48 -3.50 -56.05
CA LEU A 296 20.91 -2.75 -57.18
C LEU A 296 21.95 -2.33 -58.23
N SER A 297 23.24 -2.57 -57.97
CA SER A 297 24.37 -2.09 -58.79
C SER A 297 25.15 -3.21 -59.51
N GLY A 298 24.80 -4.48 -59.32
CA GLY A 298 25.48 -5.63 -59.94
C GLY A 298 24.88 -5.99 -61.31
N PRO A 299 25.71 -6.32 -62.34
CA PRO A 299 25.22 -6.66 -63.66
C PRO A 299 24.47 -8.01 -63.63
N SER A 300 23.20 -7.98 -64.03
CA SER A 300 22.37 -9.16 -64.23
C SER A 300 23.03 -10.13 -65.22
N SER A 301 23.44 -11.31 -64.74
CA SER A 301 23.68 -12.47 -65.59
C SER A 301 22.80 -13.64 -65.13
N PRO A 302 21.99 -14.24 -66.01
CA PRO A 302 21.11 -15.33 -65.66
C PRO A 302 21.89 -16.64 -65.78
N ALA A 303 22.17 -17.30 -64.66
CA ALA A 303 22.62 -18.68 -64.66
C ALA A 303 21.67 -19.53 -63.82
N LEU A 304 20.92 -20.36 -64.53
CA LEU A 304 20.06 -21.43 -64.05
C LEU A 304 20.83 -22.29 -63.03
N SER A 305 20.30 -22.45 -61.82
CA SER A 305 20.68 -23.57 -60.95
C SER A 305 19.48 -24.01 -60.12
N THR A 306 18.96 -25.15 -60.52
CA THR A 306 18.06 -26.03 -59.80
C THR A 306 18.61 -26.37 -58.42
N ALA A 307 17.91 -25.99 -57.36
CA ALA A 307 18.12 -26.55 -56.03
C ALA A 307 16.75 -26.77 -55.36
N SER A 308 16.45 -28.06 -55.20
CA SER A 308 15.43 -28.71 -54.38
C SER A 308 14.73 -27.83 -53.34
N ALA A 309 13.42 -27.66 -53.53
CA ALA A 309 12.50 -27.21 -52.48
C ALA A 309 12.42 -28.28 -51.39
N ALA A 310 13.24 -28.15 -50.35
CA ALA A 310 12.90 -28.66 -49.03
C ALA A 310 12.04 -27.59 -48.36
N THR A 311 10.72 -27.76 -48.41
CA THR A 311 9.77 -27.03 -47.57
C THR A 311 9.98 -27.50 -46.13
N ASP A 312 10.95 -26.90 -45.45
CA ASP A 312 11.03 -26.88 -44.00
C ASP A 312 10.21 -25.66 -43.56
N GLU A 313 8.88 -25.80 -43.56
CA GLU A 313 8.02 -24.80 -42.92
C GLU A 313 8.38 -24.77 -41.43
N PRO A 314 8.87 -23.64 -40.90
CA PRO A 314 9.23 -23.56 -39.49
C PRO A 314 7.96 -23.81 -38.64
N PRO A 315 8.07 -24.56 -37.53
CA PRO A 315 6.92 -24.91 -36.72
C PRO A 315 6.16 -23.64 -36.28
N PRO A 316 4.83 -23.70 -36.09
CA PRO A 316 4.00 -22.53 -35.76
C PRO A 316 4.52 -21.75 -34.54
N SER A 317 5.13 -22.43 -33.57
CA SER A 317 5.78 -21.83 -32.40
C SER A 317 7.00 -20.98 -32.74
N ALA A 318 7.78 -21.34 -33.77
CA ALA A 318 8.93 -20.58 -34.24
C ALA A 318 8.52 -19.35 -35.06
N LEU A 319 7.41 -19.41 -35.78
CA LEU A 319 6.82 -18.25 -36.46
C LEU A 319 6.27 -17.23 -35.47
N VAL A 320 5.59 -17.71 -34.42
CA VAL A 320 5.11 -16.86 -33.32
C VAL A 320 6.28 -16.28 -32.53
N ALA A 321 7.32 -17.07 -32.23
CA ALA A 321 8.53 -16.58 -31.57
C ALA A 321 9.24 -15.51 -32.42
N ARG A 322 9.41 -15.72 -33.73
CA ARG A 322 9.98 -14.72 -34.65
C ARG A 322 9.12 -13.47 -34.77
N ALA A 323 7.80 -13.60 -34.76
CA ALA A 323 6.88 -12.45 -34.78
C ALA A 323 6.94 -11.65 -33.46
N ILE A 324 7.09 -12.33 -32.32
CA ILE A 324 7.33 -11.70 -31.03
C ILE A 324 8.68 -10.99 -31.06
N GLU A 325 9.76 -11.68 -31.43
CA GLU A 325 11.12 -11.11 -31.55
C GLU A 325 11.16 -9.90 -32.49
N ALA A 326 10.49 -9.95 -33.64
CA ALA A 326 10.39 -8.82 -34.56
C ALA A 326 9.63 -7.64 -33.95
N ARG A 327 8.57 -7.90 -33.17
CA ARG A 327 7.78 -6.86 -32.50
C ARG A 327 8.54 -6.26 -31.31
N THR A 328 9.33 -7.04 -30.59
CA THR A 328 10.23 -6.54 -29.54
C THR A 328 11.35 -5.70 -30.15
N ALA A 329 11.99 -6.18 -31.21
CA ALA A 329 13.05 -5.43 -31.92
C ALA A 329 12.53 -4.12 -32.52
N GLN A 330 11.30 -4.11 -33.05
CA GLN A 330 10.67 -2.89 -33.56
C GLN A 330 10.37 -1.88 -32.44
N ARG A 331 10.01 -2.34 -31.24
CA ARG A 331 9.81 -1.50 -30.04
C ARG A 331 11.13 -0.94 -29.51
N GLU A 332 12.17 -1.77 -29.43
CA GLU A 332 13.51 -1.34 -29.01
C GLU A 332 14.07 -0.26 -29.96
N LEU A 333 13.86 -0.41 -31.27
CA LEU A 333 14.27 0.60 -32.24
C LEU A 333 13.50 1.94 -32.09
N GLN A 334 12.22 1.88 -31.68
CA GLN A 334 11.41 3.07 -31.40
C GLN A 334 11.84 3.79 -30.12
N ASP A 335 12.34 3.06 -29.13
CA ASP A 335 12.78 3.60 -27.83
C ASP A 335 14.26 4.03 -27.82
N ARG A 336 14.94 4.01 -28.97
CA ARG A 336 16.34 4.44 -29.11
C ARG A 336 16.63 5.83 -28.56
N TRP A 337 15.67 6.75 -28.66
CA TRP A 337 15.80 8.13 -28.15
C TRP A 337 16.16 8.17 -26.66
N ALA A 338 15.72 7.16 -25.89
CA ALA A 338 15.91 7.07 -24.44
C ALA A 338 17.40 6.99 -24.04
N ILE A 339 18.26 6.50 -24.95
CA ILE A 339 19.71 6.36 -24.73
C ILE A 339 20.37 7.71 -24.41
N ASN A 340 19.86 8.79 -25.00
CA ASN A 340 20.43 10.12 -24.83
C ASN A 340 20.31 10.66 -23.39
N TYR A 341 19.42 10.08 -22.58
CA TYR A 341 19.19 10.50 -21.19
C TYR A 341 20.05 9.74 -20.19
N PHE A 342 20.74 8.68 -20.62
CA PHE A 342 21.75 8.01 -19.80
C PHE A 342 23.06 8.81 -19.84
N THR A 343 23.11 9.88 -19.07
CA THR A 343 24.30 10.71 -18.89
C THR A 343 24.80 10.60 -17.45
N LEU A 344 26.11 10.82 -17.23
CA LEU A 344 26.72 10.77 -15.91
C LEU A 344 26.06 11.70 -14.87
N THR A 345 25.43 12.79 -15.34
CA THR A 345 24.67 13.74 -14.50
C THR A 345 23.30 13.20 -14.06
N ARG A 346 22.72 12.26 -14.82
CA ARG A 346 21.39 11.65 -14.56
C ARG A 346 21.47 10.25 -13.95
N VAL A 347 22.67 9.79 -13.56
CA VAL A 347 22.88 8.47 -12.92
C VAL A 347 22.24 8.39 -11.53
N ARG A 348 22.23 9.49 -10.77
CA ARG A 348 21.71 9.49 -9.39
C ARG A 348 20.20 9.19 -9.31
N PRO A 349 19.33 9.84 -10.11
CA PRO A 349 17.91 9.46 -10.17
C PRO A 349 17.67 7.98 -10.49
N ILE A 350 18.44 7.41 -11.42
CA ILE A 350 18.34 5.98 -11.77
C ILE A 350 18.79 5.11 -10.60
N LEU A 351 19.87 5.48 -9.89
CA LEU A 351 20.33 4.76 -8.70
C LEU A 351 19.24 4.71 -7.62
N GLU A 352 18.67 5.85 -7.28
CA GLU A 352 17.58 5.96 -6.29
C GLU A 352 16.33 5.19 -6.73
N ALA A 353 16.19 4.91 -8.04
CA ALA A 353 15.13 4.07 -8.55
C ALA A 353 15.41 2.55 -8.36
N PHE A 354 16.64 2.07 -8.38
CA PHE A 354 16.89 0.65 -8.08
C PHE A 354 17.07 0.40 -6.58
N ASP A 355 17.81 1.27 -5.91
CA ASP A 355 18.22 1.20 -4.51
C ASP A 355 17.22 1.95 -3.62
N ASP A 356 16.02 1.39 -3.48
CA ASP A 356 14.93 2.04 -2.74
C ASP A 356 15.19 2.11 -1.24
N ASP A 357 15.94 1.14 -0.69
CA ASP A 357 16.32 1.11 0.72
C ASP A 357 17.56 1.99 1.04
N GLY A 358 18.19 2.55 0.00
CA GLY A 358 19.36 3.43 0.13
C GLY A 358 20.60 2.71 0.67
N SER A 359 20.66 1.38 0.54
CA SER A 359 21.77 0.55 1.00
C SER A 359 23.07 0.77 0.20
N GLY A 360 22.96 1.31 -1.01
CA GLY A 360 24.07 1.46 -1.96
C GLY A 360 24.37 0.19 -2.75
N TRP A 361 23.55 -0.85 -2.60
CA TRP A 361 23.66 -2.14 -3.27
C TRP A 361 22.35 -2.47 -3.99
N ILE A 362 22.46 -3.16 -5.12
CA ILE A 362 21.31 -3.65 -5.88
C ILE A 362 21.36 -5.17 -5.85
N SER A 363 20.32 -5.75 -5.27
CA SER A 363 20.03 -7.18 -5.23
C SER A 363 19.21 -7.61 -6.45
N VAL A 364 19.15 -8.93 -6.69
CA VAL A 364 18.27 -9.50 -7.72
C VAL A 364 16.80 -9.15 -7.46
N LEU A 365 16.39 -9.07 -6.18
CA LEU A 365 15.03 -8.69 -5.83
C LEU A 365 14.72 -7.27 -6.28
N GLU A 366 15.60 -6.31 -5.98
CA GLU A 366 15.43 -4.91 -6.38
C GLU A 366 15.43 -4.72 -7.90
N ALA A 367 16.31 -5.40 -8.62
CA ALA A 367 16.32 -5.38 -10.07
C ALA A 367 15.01 -5.94 -10.67
N ASN A 368 14.47 -7.01 -10.08
CA ASN A 368 13.19 -7.57 -10.48
C ASN A 368 12.00 -6.67 -10.10
N THR A 369 12.05 -6.02 -8.93
CA THR A 369 11.02 -5.06 -8.49
C THR A 369 10.97 -3.88 -9.45
N PHE A 370 12.12 -3.30 -9.79
CA PHE A 370 12.21 -2.19 -10.75
C PHE A 370 11.66 -2.56 -12.13
N THR A 371 12.01 -3.73 -12.65
CA THR A 371 11.52 -4.17 -13.97
C THR A 371 10.06 -4.61 -13.97
N SER A 372 9.55 -5.08 -12.82
CA SER A 372 8.13 -5.44 -12.67
C SER A 372 7.23 -4.23 -12.46
N SER A 373 7.76 -3.10 -11.94
CA SER A 373 7.00 -1.85 -11.77
C SER A 373 6.85 -1.04 -13.06
N ARG A 374 7.33 -1.58 -14.18
CA ARG A 374 7.29 -0.93 -15.49
C ARG A 374 5.93 -1.19 -16.14
N PRO A 375 5.32 -0.19 -16.81
CA PRO A 375 4.12 -0.42 -17.63
C PRO A 375 4.34 -1.52 -18.68
N VAL A 376 3.31 -2.32 -18.95
CA VAL A 376 3.40 -3.52 -19.82
C VAL A 376 3.91 -3.19 -21.22
N ASP A 377 3.56 -2.01 -21.74
CA ASP A 377 3.94 -1.59 -23.09
C ASP A 377 5.30 -0.86 -23.17
N TYR A 378 5.98 -0.69 -22.03
CA TYR A 378 7.26 0.04 -22.00
C TYR A 378 8.44 -0.92 -22.11
N SER A 379 9.51 -0.49 -22.80
CA SER A 379 10.81 -1.16 -22.73
C SER A 379 11.57 -0.77 -21.45
N VAL A 380 12.57 -1.57 -21.05
CA VAL A 380 13.45 -1.23 -19.91
C VAL A 380 14.10 0.13 -20.13
N VAL A 381 14.52 0.40 -21.36
CA VAL A 381 15.27 1.60 -21.72
C VAL A 381 14.38 2.83 -21.61
N LYS A 382 13.14 2.75 -22.11
CA LYS A 382 12.13 3.81 -21.92
C LYS A 382 11.85 4.07 -20.43
N TRP A 383 11.72 3.00 -19.64
CA TRP A 383 11.48 3.12 -18.19
C TRP A 383 12.67 3.73 -17.44
N LEU A 384 13.90 3.39 -17.82
CA LEU A 384 15.09 4.02 -17.27
C LEU A 384 15.16 5.52 -17.64
N ALA A 385 14.79 5.90 -18.86
CA ALA A 385 14.72 7.31 -19.26
C ALA A 385 13.65 8.09 -18.48
N PHE A 386 12.54 7.44 -18.12
CA PHE A 386 11.56 8.03 -17.19
C PHE A 386 12.23 8.40 -15.88
N TRP A 387 12.92 7.47 -15.21
CA TRP A 387 13.59 7.77 -13.94
C TRP A 387 14.77 8.74 -14.07
N ALA A 388 15.49 8.72 -15.20
CA ALA A 388 16.63 9.60 -15.46
C ALA A 388 16.24 11.06 -15.67
N ALA A 389 15.09 11.31 -16.31
CA ALA A 389 14.66 12.64 -16.70
C ALA A 389 13.14 12.85 -16.54
N GLY A 390 12.32 11.95 -17.10
CA GLY A 390 10.86 12.11 -17.14
C GLY A 390 10.20 12.35 -15.78
N PHE A 391 10.65 11.67 -14.71
CA PHE A 391 10.11 11.81 -13.36
C PHE A 391 10.26 13.24 -12.81
N ARG A 392 11.39 13.91 -13.08
CA ARG A 392 11.59 15.31 -12.66
C ARG A 392 10.64 16.25 -13.40
N ILE A 393 10.46 16.02 -14.70
CA ILE A 393 9.53 16.82 -15.51
C ILE A 393 8.08 16.63 -15.03
N LEU A 394 7.72 15.38 -14.70
CA LEU A 394 6.42 15.06 -14.11
C LEU A 394 6.21 15.77 -12.76
N CYS A 395 7.21 15.77 -11.89
CA CYS A 395 7.14 16.50 -10.62
C CYS A 395 6.93 17.99 -10.84
N ALA A 396 7.63 18.59 -11.81
CA ALA A 396 7.50 20.01 -12.14
C ALA A 396 6.12 20.35 -12.73
N SER A 397 5.59 19.51 -13.62
CA SER A 397 4.26 19.71 -14.21
C SER A 397 3.16 19.66 -13.15
N TYR A 398 3.21 18.69 -12.22
CA TYR A 398 2.29 18.64 -11.09
C TYR A 398 2.49 19.79 -10.10
N ALA A 399 3.73 20.19 -9.83
CA ALA A 399 4.00 21.35 -8.97
C ALA A 399 3.38 22.62 -9.57
N GLN A 400 3.47 22.81 -10.90
CA GLN A 400 2.84 23.91 -11.60
C GLN A 400 1.31 23.83 -11.55
N ALA A 401 0.72 22.64 -11.75
CA ALA A 401 -0.72 22.43 -11.65
C ALA A 401 -1.25 22.75 -10.23
N ILE A 402 -0.53 22.33 -9.19
CA ILE A 402 -0.85 22.63 -7.78
C ILE A 402 -0.74 24.14 -7.52
N GLN A 403 0.31 24.81 -8.04
CA GLN A 403 0.47 26.25 -7.91
C GLN A 403 -0.66 27.03 -8.61
N ASN A 404 -1.10 26.56 -9.78
CA ASN A 404 -2.22 27.13 -10.52
C ASN A 404 -3.53 26.96 -9.73
N ALA A 405 -3.77 25.77 -9.17
CA ALA A 405 -4.92 25.51 -8.30
C ALA A 405 -4.89 26.42 -7.06
N ARG A 406 -3.73 26.56 -6.40
CA ARG A 406 -3.50 27.50 -5.29
C ARG A 406 -3.83 28.94 -5.66
N SER A 407 -3.36 29.40 -6.81
CA SER A 407 -3.60 30.77 -7.29
C SER A 407 -5.10 31.02 -7.53
N ARG A 408 -5.81 30.03 -8.10
CA ARG A 408 -7.27 30.09 -8.25
C ARG A 408 -7.99 30.13 -6.91
N MET A 409 -7.57 29.33 -5.93
CA MET A 409 -8.14 29.36 -4.59
C MET A 409 -7.98 30.74 -3.95
N ILE A 410 -6.80 31.36 -4.08
CA ILE A 410 -6.55 32.72 -3.59
C ILE A 410 -7.45 33.73 -4.31
N ALA A 411 -7.58 33.66 -5.63
CA ALA A 411 -8.45 34.56 -6.39
C ALA A 411 -9.91 34.50 -5.89
N ILE A 412 -10.43 33.30 -5.63
CA ILE A 412 -11.80 33.10 -5.12
C ILE A 412 -11.99 33.73 -3.72
N THR A 413 -10.92 33.88 -2.91
CA THR A 413 -11.07 34.51 -1.58
C THR A 413 -11.56 35.95 -1.63
N ALA A 414 -11.30 36.67 -2.73
CA ALA A 414 -11.78 38.04 -2.92
C ALA A 414 -13.33 38.11 -2.99
N ASP A 415 -13.95 37.07 -3.54
CA ASP A 415 -15.40 36.96 -3.77
C ASP A 415 -16.15 36.46 -2.54
N VAL A 416 -15.45 36.07 -1.48
CA VAL A 416 -16.05 35.56 -0.25
C VAL A 416 -16.77 36.68 0.51
N LEU A 417 -18.02 36.40 0.91
CA LEU A 417 -18.84 37.30 1.73
C LEU A 417 -18.09 37.74 3.00
N PRO A 418 -18.17 39.01 3.42
CA PRO A 418 -17.44 39.53 4.58
C PRO A 418 -17.52 38.67 5.85
N PRO A 419 -18.68 38.08 6.23
CA PRO A 419 -18.78 37.23 7.42
C PRO A 419 -17.92 35.96 7.39
N ASN A 420 -17.57 35.46 6.19
CA ASN A 420 -16.84 34.21 6.02
C ASN A 420 -15.34 34.41 5.81
N ARG A 421 -14.88 35.63 5.50
CA ARG A 421 -13.48 35.93 5.15
C ARG A 421 -12.49 35.45 6.20
N ALA A 422 -12.71 35.77 7.47
CA ALA A 422 -11.82 35.35 8.55
C ALA A 422 -11.63 33.81 8.65
N ARG A 423 -12.67 33.03 8.33
CA ARG A 423 -12.58 31.56 8.32
C ARG A 423 -11.81 31.05 7.10
N VAL A 424 -12.07 31.64 5.93
CA VAL A 424 -11.37 31.31 4.69
C VAL A 424 -9.90 31.67 4.80
N ASP A 425 -9.56 32.86 5.30
CA ASP A 425 -8.18 33.29 5.51
C ASP A 425 -7.43 32.32 6.44
N LYS A 426 -8.07 31.90 7.55
CA LYS A 426 -7.51 30.89 8.47
C LYS A 426 -7.26 29.55 7.79
N TYR A 427 -8.14 29.13 6.88
CA TYR A 427 -7.96 27.90 6.10
C TYR A 427 -6.80 28.02 5.11
N MET A 428 -6.70 29.15 4.40
CA MET A 428 -5.66 29.41 3.40
C MET A 428 -4.26 29.48 4.01
N ILE A 429 -4.11 30.00 5.23
CA ILE A 429 -2.82 30.06 5.95
C ILE A 429 -2.54 28.80 6.80
N SER A 430 -3.32 27.74 6.64
CA SER A 430 -3.14 26.52 7.43
C SER A 430 -1.76 25.89 7.20
N ARG A 431 -1.26 25.18 8.22
CA ARG A 431 0.07 24.54 8.16
C ARG A 431 0.18 23.56 6.98
N SER A 432 -0.89 22.85 6.65
CA SER A 432 -0.93 21.91 5.53
C SER A 432 -0.68 22.63 4.20
N PHE A 433 -1.31 23.79 4.00
CA PHE A 433 -1.11 24.60 2.79
C PHE A 433 0.31 25.13 2.70
N HIS A 434 0.86 25.58 3.83
CA HIS A 434 2.24 26.03 3.90
C HIS A 434 3.26 24.91 3.57
N VAL A 435 3.02 23.67 4.02
CA VAL A 435 3.88 22.53 3.65
C VAL A 435 3.80 22.25 2.16
N VAL A 436 2.60 22.25 1.57
CA VAL A 436 2.42 22.09 0.12
C VAL A 436 3.17 23.18 -0.64
N ASP A 437 3.05 24.44 -0.23
CA ASP A 437 3.71 25.57 -0.89
C ASP A 437 5.24 25.46 -0.81
N LEU A 438 5.79 24.98 0.31
CA LEU A 438 7.24 24.73 0.45
C LEU A 438 7.72 23.62 -0.48
N VAL A 439 6.97 22.50 -0.58
CA VAL A 439 7.32 21.39 -1.48
C VAL A 439 7.26 21.83 -2.94
N VAL A 440 6.17 22.49 -3.34
CA VAL A 440 6.00 23.03 -4.71
C VAL A 440 7.12 24.01 -5.04
N ARG A 441 7.43 24.95 -4.13
CA ARG A 441 8.54 25.90 -4.35
C ARG A 441 9.88 25.19 -4.48
N ALA A 442 10.16 24.18 -3.66
CA ALA A 442 11.41 23.44 -3.74
C ALA A 442 11.58 22.78 -5.11
N VAL A 443 10.53 22.09 -5.58
CA VAL A 443 10.51 21.44 -6.91
C VAL A 443 10.70 22.47 -8.03
N LEU A 444 9.94 23.57 -8.01
CA LEU A 444 10.03 24.59 -9.06
C LEU A 444 11.32 25.42 -8.98
N SER A 445 11.96 25.55 -7.81
CA SER A 445 13.22 26.28 -7.67
C SER A 445 14.44 25.50 -8.16
N ASP A 446 14.36 24.16 -8.12
CA ASP A 446 15.39 23.25 -8.65
C ASP A 446 15.19 22.97 -10.15
N TRP A 447 14.11 23.50 -10.72
CA TRP A 447 13.77 23.36 -12.14
C TRP A 447 14.51 24.40 -12.98
N ASP A 448 15.28 23.94 -13.97
CA ASP A 448 15.90 24.79 -14.98
C ASP A 448 15.27 24.52 -16.35
N GLU A 449 14.46 25.48 -16.82
CA GLU A 449 13.76 25.41 -18.10
C GLU A 449 14.72 25.20 -19.29
N ASN A 450 15.99 25.60 -19.20
CA ASN A 450 16.93 25.45 -20.31
C ASN A 450 17.54 24.04 -20.41
N THR A 451 17.53 23.27 -19.32
CA THR A 451 18.19 21.96 -19.26
C THR A 451 17.23 20.80 -19.03
N ASP A 452 16.03 21.06 -18.49
CA ASP A 452 15.05 20.04 -18.13
C ASP A 452 13.73 20.15 -18.91
N ASN A 453 13.49 21.21 -19.69
CA ASN A 453 12.28 21.32 -20.52
C ASN A 453 12.44 20.56 -21.85
N ASP A 454 12.02 19.30 -21.84
CA ASP A 454 11.95 18.46 -23.04
C ASP A 454 10.50 18.03 -23.30
N GLU A 455 9.81 18.82 -24.12
CA GLU A 455 8.40 18.61 -24.46
C GLU A 455 8.20 17.28 -25.23
N ALA A 456 9.19 16.88 -26.03
CA ALA A 456 9.17 15.61 -26.73
C ALA A 456 9.26 14.44 -25.75
N LEU A 457 10.13 14.53 -24.74
CA LEU A 457 10.24 13.53 -23.67
C LEU A 457 8.93 13.38 -22.88
N MET A 458 8.26 14.50 -22.57
CA MET A 458 6.97 14.45 -21.86
C MET A 458 5.88 13.75 -22.65
N SER A 459 5.83 14.00 -23.96
CA SER A 459 4.85 13.34 -24.83
C SER A 459 4.94 11.81 -24.75
N CYS A 460 6.15 11.26 -24.55
CA CYS A 460 6.40 9.82 -24.45
C CYS A 460 5.83 9.15 -23.19
N PHE A 461 5.49 9.92 -22.15
CA PHE A 461 5.02 9.41 -20.86
C PHE A 461 3.58 9.82 -20.52
N THR A 462 2.90 10.53 -21.42
CA THR A 462 1.53 11.04 -21.20
C THR A 462 0.54 9.92 -20.90
N ASP A 463 0.70 8.76 -21.53
CA ASP A 463 -0.10 7.56 -21.31
C ASP A 463 0.05 7.04 -19.87
N TYR A 464 1.28 6.92 -19.38
CA TYR A 464 1.56 6.55 -17.99
C TYR A 464 1.01 7.58 -16.99
N MET A 465 1.16 8.87 -17.30
CA MET A 465 0.61 9.94 -16.45
C MET A 465 -0.91 9.81 -16.31
N GLN A 466 -1.62 9.59 -17.42
CA GLN A 466 -3.07 9.43 -17.42
C GLN A 466 -3.50 8.19 -16.65
N SER A 467 -2.80 7.06 -16.80
CA SER A 467 -3.13 5.85 -16.04
C SER A 467 -2.91 6.04 -14.53
N GLU A 468 -1.86 6.76 -14.13
CA GLU A 468 -1.60 7.05 -12.71
C GLU A 468 -2.65 8.01 -12.14
N GLU A 469 -3.04 9.05 -12.89
CA GLU A 469 -4.13 9.95 -12.48
C GLU A 469 -5.47 9.24 -12.36
N GLU A 470 -5.78 8.35 -13.32
CA GLU A 470 -7.00 7.54 -13.30
C GLU A 470 -6.99 6.58 -12.09
N HIS A 471 -5.85 5.93 -11.83
CA HIS A 471 -5.67 5.08 -10.65
C HIS A 471 -5.91 5.84 -9.34
N LEU A 472 -5.26 7.00 -9.16
CA LEU A 472 -5.44 7.83 -7.97
C LEU A 472 -6.87 8.39 -7.87
N THR A 473 -7.49 8.77 -8.99
CA THR A 473 -8.87 9.27 -9.03
C THR A 473 -9.85 8.18 -8.62
N ASN A 474 -9.72 6.97 -9.19
CA ASN A 474 -10.52 5.81 -8.81
C ASN A 474 -10.34 5.46 -7.32
N GLY A 475 -9.11 5.55 -6.81
CA GLY A 475 -8.81 5.40 -5.40
C GLY A 475 -9.53 6.45 -4.54
N LEU A 476 -9.43 7.72 -4.90
CA LEU A 476 -10.07 8.81 -4.18
C LEU A 476 -11.61 8.70 -4.21
N GLU A 477 -12.20 8.36 -5.36
CA GLU A 477 -13.63 8.14 -5.49
C GLU A 477 -14.12 6.97 -4.64
N ARG A 478 -13.36 5.86 -4.59
CA ARG A 478 -13.66 4.72 -3.70
C ARG A 478 -13.79 5.17 -2.25
N PHE A 479 -12.96 6.11 -1.80
CA PHE A 479 -13.02 6.68 -0.45
C PHE A 479 -13.79 8.00 -0.34
N ALA A 480 -14.57 8.39 -1.35
CA ALA A 480 -15.34 9.64 -1.39
C ALA A 480 -14.50 10.89 -1.08
N TRP A 481 -13.24 10.90 -1.51
CA TRP A 481 -12.27 11.99 -1.32
C TRP A 481 -11.93 12.28 0.15
N GLU A 482 -12.27 11.37 1.07
CA GLU A 482 -12.04 11.54 2.49
C GLU A 482 -10.76 10.81 2.95
N ILE A 483 -9.70 11.58 3.19
CA ILE A 483 -8.42 11.08 3.73
C ILE A 483 -8.34 11.47 5.20
N ASP A 484 -8.83 10.58 6.06
CA ASP A 484 -8.97 10.78 7.51
C ASP A 484 -7.79 10.23 8.33
N ALA A 485 -7.00 9.30 7.76
CA ALA A 485 -5.91 8.63 8.45
C ALA A 485 -4.80 8.14 7.49
N PRO A 486 -3.56 7.91 7.98
CA PRO A 486 -2.43 7.47 7.15
C PRO A 486 -2.66 6.14 6.43
N ASN A 487 -3.41 5.21 7.03
CA ASN A 487 -3.76 3.94 6.40
C ASN A 487 -4.70 4.13 5.20
N THR A 488 -5.64 5.08 5.25
CA THR A 488 -6.49 5.44 4.11
C THR A 488 -5.66 5.93 2.94
N LEU A 489 -4.64 6.76 3.21
CA LEU A 489 -3.71 7.22 2.19
C LEU A 489 -2.92 6.06 1.57
N GLN A 490 -2.43 5.11 2.37
CA GLN A 490 -1.75 3.91 1.86
C GLN A 490 -2.68 2.97 1.08
N LEU A 491 -3.98 2.99 1.36
CA LEU A 491 -4.96 2.24 0.57
C LEU A 491 -5.15 2.86 -0.82
N ILE A 492 -5.16 4.20 -0.91
CA ILE A 492 -5.32 4.96 -2.16
C ILE A 492 -4.04 4.96 -2.99
N ALA A 493 -2.92 5.34 -2.40
CA ALA A 493 -1.65 5.55 -3.09
C ALA A 493 -0.74 4.31 -3.10
N GLY A 494 -1.16 3.22 -2.44
CA GLY A 494 -0.39 2.00 -2.27
C GLY A 494 0.66 2.02 -1.16
N THR A 495 1.35 0.89 -0.98
CA THR A 495 2.41 0.73 0.02
C THR A 495 3.77 1.03 -0.62
N GLY A 496 4.42 2.11 -0.18
CA GLY A 496 5.73 2.51 -0.66
C GLY A 496 5.73 3.94 -1.21
N ARG A 497 6.65 4.21 -2.12
CA ARG A 497 6.68 5.42 -2.95
C ARG A 497 5.42 5.53 -3.80
N VAL A 498 4.75 6.68 -3.77
CA VAL A 498 3.50 6.93 -4.52
C VAL A 498 3.73 6.72 -6.01
N GLU A 499 4.96 6.98 -6.47
CA GLU A 499 5.39 6.89 -7.86
C GLU A 499 5.65 5.47 -8.41
N ARG A 500 5.32 4.40 -7.67
CA ARG A 500 5.59 2.99 -8.04
C ARG A 500 4.41 2.04 -7.94
N VAL A 501 3.23 2.55 -7.62
CA VAL A 501 2.09 1.70 -7.32
C VAL A 501 1.22 1.57 -8.56
N SER A 502 1.61 0.62 -9.40
CA SER A 502 0.78 0.05 -10.48
C SER A 502 0.83 -1.46 -10.44
#